data_AF-A0A136JCD0-F1
#
_entry.id   AF-A0A136JCD0-F1
#
_cell.length_a   1.000
_cell.length_b   1.000
_cell.length_c   1.000
_cell.angle_alpha   90.00
_cell.angle_beta   90.00
_cell.angle_gamma   90.00
#
_symmetry.space_group_name_H-M   'P 1'
#
loop_
_entity.id
_entity.type
_entity.pdbx_description
1 polymer ?
#
loop_
_entity_poly.entity_id
_entity_poly.type
_entity_poly.pdbx_seq_one_letter_code
_entity_poly.pdbx_strand_id
1 'polypeptide(L)'
;MSKADDEGFIHVHPEIARRIKMHQVEGVRFLWNQIVQKGGTRQGCLLAHSMGLGKTMQIITLLVAITDASRSEDESIRSQVPEDLQEPRFLILCPPTLVDNWFDELLRWTTEDHALGIIR
;
A
#
# COMPACT_ATOMS: atom_id res chain seq x y z
N MET A 1 -0.17 -27.01 11.27
CA MET A 1 -1.56 -26.64 10.92
C MET A 1 -1.54 -25.20 10.48
N SER A 2 -1.69 -25.00 9.17
CA SER A 2 -1.35 -23.83 8.35
C SER A 2 -2.41 -22.73 8.44
N LYS A 3 -2.00 -21.52 8.83
CA LYS A 3 -2.66 -20.29 8.36
C LYS A 3 -1.90 -19.88 7.09
N ALA A 4 -2.37 -20.29 5.91
CA ALA A 4 -1.89 -19.77 4.61
C ALA A 4 -2.62 -20.33 3.37
N ASP A 5 -3.50 -21.33 3.48
CA ASP A 5 -4.02 -22.02 2.29
C ASP A 5 -5.30 -21.39 1.69
N ASP A 6 -5.87 -20.36 2.32
CA ASP A 6 -7.19 -19.78 1.94
C ASP A 6 -7.17 -18.24 1.75
N GLU A 7 -5.99 -17.60 1.86
CA GLU A 7 -5.82 -16.16 1.61
C GLU A 7 -5.37 -15.92 0.17
N GLY A 8 -6.10 -15.07 -0.57
CA GLY A 8 -5.79 -14.72 -1.95
C GLY A 8 -4.50 -13.91 -2.08
N PHE A 9 -3.91 -13.89 -3.28
CA PHE A 9 -2.68 -13.13 -3.52
C PHE A 9 -2.99 -11.63 -3.69
N ILE A 10 -2.30 -10.79 -2.91
CA ILE A 10 -2.29 -9.34 -3.13
C ILE A 10 -1.34 -9.03 -4.29
N HIS A 11 -1.91 -8.54 -5.39
CA HIS A 11 -1.16 -8.14 -6.57
C HIS A 11 -0.97 -6.63 -6.60
N VAL A 12 0.21 -6.19 -7.04
CA VAL A 12 0.47 -4.78 -7.39
C VAL A 12 0.23 -4.57 -8.88
N HIS A 13 -0.20 -3.38 -9.27
CA HIS A 13 -0.47 -3.06 -10.67
C HIS A 13 0.76 -3.36 -11.56
N PRO A 14 0.57 -3.94 -12.78
CA PRO A 14 1.68 -4.33 -13.65
C PRO A 14 2.70 -3.20 -13.94
N GLU A 15 2.25 -1.96 -14.01
CA GLU A 15 3.13 -0.80 -14.23
C GLU A 15 4.06 -0.51 -13.04
N ILE A 16 3.60 -0.74 -11.82
CA ILE A 16 4.43 -0.66 -10.61
C ILE A 16 5.37 -1.87 -10.59
N ALA A 17 4.83 -3.07 -10.87
CA ALA A 17 5.58 -4.32 -10.89
C ALA A 17 6.81 -4.30 -11.82
N ARG A 18 6.71 -3.60 -12.97
CA ARG A 18 7.83 -3.45 -13.92
C ARG A 18 8.96 -2.55 -13.44
N ARG A 19 8.69 -1.68 -12.46
CA ARG A 19 9.62 -0.62 -12.00
C ARG A 19 10.13 -0.87 -10.58
N ILE A 20 9.39 -1.64 -9.78
CA ILE A 20 9.70 -1.92 -8.38
C ILE A 20 10.91 -2.85 -8.23
N LYS A 21 11.80 -2.53 -7.30
CA LYS A 21 12.98 -3.36 -6.96
C LYS A 21 12.65 -4.32 -5.82
N MET A 22 13.38 -5.42 -5.73
CA MET A 22 13.17 -6.48 -4.72
C MET A 22 13.08 -5.96 -3.29
N HIS A 23 14.03 -5.13 -2.85
CA HIS A 23 14.01 -4.53 -1.50
C HIS A 23 12.79 -3.61 -1.25
N GLN A 24 12.21 -3.04 -2.32
CA GLN A 24 11.01 -2.22 -2.21
C GLN A 24 9.76 -3.09 -2.08
N VAL A 25 9.72 -4.22 -2.77
CA VAL A 25 8.67 -5.25 -2.58
C VAL A 25 8.69 -5.76 -1.13
N GLU A 26 9.88 -6.05 -0.59
CA GLU A 26 10.04 -6.45 0.80
C GLU A 26 9.56 -5.36 1.76
N GLY A 27 9.85 -4.09 1.47
CA GLY A 27 9.35 -2.94 2.22
C GLY A 27 7.81 -2.85 2.21
N VAL A 28 7.17 -2.99 1.05
CA VAL A 28 5.70 -2.99 0.95
C VAL A 28 5.08 -4.17 1.71
N ARG A 29 5.65 -5.38 1.59
CA ARG A 29 5.19 -6.56 2.34
C ARG A 29 5.32 -6.35 3.84
N PHE A 30 6.42 -5.74 4.30
CA PHE A 30 6.59 -5.38 5.70
C PHE A 30 5.49 -4.42 6.15
N LEU A 31 5.23 -3.34 5.40
CA LEU A 31 4.20 -2.37 5.74
C LEU A 31 2.79 -3.00 5.79
N TRP A 32 2.45 -3.85 4.82
CA TRP A 32 1.20 -4.59 4.80
C TRP A 32 1.01 -5.42 6.07
N ASN A 33 2.03 -6.18 6.46
CA ASN A 33 1.98 -7.02 7.66
C ASN A 33 1.81 -6.20 8.95
N GLN A 34 2.38 -4.99 9.03
CA GLN A 34 2.23 -4.14 10.22
C GLN A 34 0.88 -3.42 10.29
N ILE A 35 0.35 -2.96 9.14
CA ILE A 35 -0.82 -2.08 9.08
C ILE A 35 -2.13 -2.86 8.86
N VAL A 36 -2.10 -3.91 8.04
CA VAL A 36 -3.30 -4.60 7.53
C VAL A 36 -3.57 -5.93 8.25
N GLN A 37 -2.52 -6.68 8.60
CA GLN A 37 -2.67 -8.07 9.06
C GLN A 37 -3.69 -8.24 10.21
N LYS A 38 -4.63 -9.16 10.00
CA LYS A 38 -5.77 -9.42 10.88
C LYS A 38 -5.36 -10.26 12.11
N GLY A 39 -5.92 -9.92 13.28
CA GLY A 39 -5.84 -10.76 14.47
C GLY A 39 -4.64 -10.53 15.40
N GLY A 40 -3.90 -9.44 15.22
CA GLY A 40 -2.91 -8.93 16.17
C GLY A 40 -3.18 -7.48 16.56
N THR A 41 -2.51 -6.97 17.60
CA THR A 41 -2.52 -5.53 17.90
C THR A 41 -1.84 -4.82 16.73
N ARG A 42 -2.61 -4.10 15.90
CA ARG A 42 -2.06 -3.26 14.84
C ARG A 42 -1.05 -2.28 15.43
N GLN A 43 0.14 -2.25 14.86
CA GLN A 43 1.20 -1.35 15.27
C GLN A 43 1.44 -0.33 14.16
N GLY A 44 1.80 0.90 14.55
CA GLY A 44 2.42 1.80 13.60
C GLY A 44 3.76 1.21 13.12
N CYS A 45 4.21 1.62 11.94
CA CYS A 45 5.48 1.18 11.38
C CYS A 45 6.39 2.37 11.10
N LEU A 46 7.70 2.16 11.23
CA LEU A 46 8.73 3.13 10.85
C LEU A 46 9.54 2.60 9.67
N LEU A 47 9.44 3.28 8.52
CA LEU A 47 10.24 2.95 7.34
C LEU A 47 11.55 3.74 7.33
N ALA A 48 12.54 3.27 8.09
CA ALA A 48 13.82 3.96 8.33
C ALA A 48 14.94 3.60 7.34
N HIS A 49 14.62 3.10 6.15
CA HIS A 49 15.60 2.83 5.10
C HIS A 49 16.37 4.11 4.71
N SER A 50 17.63 3.94 4.26
CA SER A 50 18.47 5.01 3.74
C SER A 50 17.75 5.90 2.70
N MET A 51 18.15 7.17 2.63
CA MET A 51 17.63 8.10 1.62
C MET A 51 17.91 7.58 0.20
N GLY A 52 16.99 7.83 -0.73
CA GLY A 52 17.12 7.39 -2.13
C GLY A 52 16.60 5.98 -2.46
N LEU A 53 16.15 5.19 -1.47
CA LEU A 53 15.61 3.84 -1.70
C LEU A 53 14.13 3.79 -2.15
N GLY A 54 13.54 4.94 -2.46
CA GLY A 54 12.16 5.02 -2.99
C GLY A 54 11.08 4.71 -1.94
N LYS A 55 11.22 5.27 -0.73
CA LYS A 55 10.23 5.13 0.35
C LYS A 55 8.84 5.64 -0.07
N THR A 56 8.79 6.77 -0.75
CA THR A 56 7.55 7.38 -1.25
C THR A 56 6.74 6.39 -2.09
N MET A 57 7.39 5.75 -3.07
CA MET A 57 6.75 4.74 -3.91
C MET A 57 6.26 3.53 -3.10
N GLN A 58 7.02 3.07 -2.09
CA GLN A 58 6.57 1.96 -1.23
C GLN A 58 5.28 2.33 -0.48
N ILE A 59 5.20 3.56 0.05
CA ILE A 59 3.98 4.05 0.68
C ILE A 59 2.83 4.11 -0.33
N ILE A 60 3.03 4.74 -1.49
CA ILE A 60 1.98 4.86 -2.51
C ILE A 60 1.48 3.49 -2.96
N THR A 61 2.39 2.54 -3.20
CA THR A 61 2.05 1.16 -3.57
C THR A 61 1.22 0.47 -2.50
N LEU A 62 1.53 0.69 -1.22
CA LEU A 62 0.72 0.18 -0.12
C LEU A 62 -0.68 0.79 -0.12
N LEU A 63 -0.81 2.11 -0.31
CA LEU A 63 -2.12 2.78 -0.32
C LEU A 63 -3.02 2.22 -1.43
N VAL A 64 -2.45 2.02 -2.63
CA VAL A 64 -3.14 1.41 -3.76
C VAL A 64 -3.54 -0.02 -3.43
N ALA A 65 -2.61 -0.84 -2.92
CA ALA A 65 -2.87 -2.24 -2.58
C ALA A 65 -3.98 -2.40 -1.52
N ILE A 66 -4.02 -1.54 -0.50
CA ILE A 66 -5.09 -1.56 0.52
C ILE A 66 -6.44 -1.25 -0.13
N THR A 67 -6.49 -0.25 -1.01
CA THR A 67 -7.73 0.19 -1.65
C THR A 67 -8.25 -0.84 -2.66
N ASP A 68 -7.35 -1.44 -3.44
CA ASP A 68 -7.71 -2.50 -4.39
C ASP A 68 -8.19 -3.75 -3.65
N ALA A 69 -7.47 -4.14 -2.58
CA ALA A 69 -7.87 -5.29 -1.78
C ALA A 69 -9.22 -5.07 -1.08
N SER A 70 -9.51 -3.86 -0.59
CA SER A 70 -10.78 -3.56 0.07
C SER A 70 -11.98 -3.57 -0.90
N ARG A 71 -11.74 -3.25 -2.18
CA ARG A 71 -12.76 -3.25 -3.24
C ARG A 71 -12.81 -4.55 -4.06
N SER A 72 -11.94 -5.51 -3.77
CA SER A 72 -11.90 -6.78 -4.48
C SER A 72 -13.22 -7.53 -4.36
N GLU A 73 -13.70 -8.09 -5.47
CA GLU A 73 -14.84 -9.03 -5.48
C GLU A 73 -14.45 -10.40 -4.91
N ASP A 74 -13.14 -10.71 -4.87
CA ASP A 74 -12.61 -11.92 -4.29
C ASP A 74 -12.56 -11.81 -2.76
N GLU A 75 -13.42 -12.57 -2.08
CA GLU A 75 -13.51 -12.62 -0.62
C GLU A 75 -12.20 -13.06 0.04
N SER A 76 -11.40 -13.91 -0.61
CA SER A 76 -10.10 -14.35 -0.10
C SER A 76 -9.07 -13.20 -0.02
N ILE A 77 -9.27 -12.16 -0.82
CA ILE A 77 -8.47 -10.92 -0.81
C ILE A 77 -9.11 -9.90 0.14
N ARG A 78 -10.42 -9.66 -0.02
CA ARG A 78 -11.14 -8.63 0.74
C ARG A 78 -11.11 -8.90 2.24
N SER A 79 -11.27 -10.15 2.65
CA SER A 79 -11.29 -10.55 4.06
C SER A 79 -9.96 -10.35 4.81
N GLN A 80 -8.86 -10.16 4.08
CA GLN A 80 -7.54 -9.79 4.62
C GLN A 80 -7.51 -8.34 5.13
N VAL A 81 -8.31 -7.45 4.56
CA VAL A 81 -8.41 -6.05 4.98
C VAL A 81 -9.36 -5.95 6.19
N PRO A 82 -8.92 -5.35 7.31
CA PRO A 82 -9.78 -5.11 8.48
C PRO A 82 -11.01 -4.25 8.15
N GLU A 83 -12.11 -4.44 8.88
CA GLU A 83 -13.37 -3.70 8.67
C GLU A 83 -13.17 -2.17 8.71
N ASP A 84 -12.31 -1.66 9.59
CA ASP A 84 -12.03 -0.23 9.72
C ASP A 84 -11.20 0.35 8.56
N LEU A 85 -10.63 -0.52 7.72
CA LEU A 85 -9.89 -0.16 6.49
C LEU A 85 -10.64 -0.55 5.22
N GLN A 86 -11.89 -1.02 5.29
CA GLN A 86 -12.65 -1.35 4.08
C GLN A 86 -13.03 -0.12 3.24
N GLU A 87 -13.22 1.03 3.90
CA GLU A 87 -13.38 2.34 3.27
C GLU A 87 -12.17 3.23 3.59
N PRO A 88 -11.00 2.96 3.00
CA PRO A 88 -9.77 3.60 3.43
C PRO A 88 -9.75 5.09 3.08
N ARG A 89 -9.30 5.91 4.04
CA ARG A 89 -8.97 7.32 3.84
C ARG A 89 -7.55 7.57 4.36
N PHE A 90 -6.72 8.18 3.54
CA PHE A 90 -5.30 8.37 3.84
C PHE A 90 -4.97 9.85 3.99
N LEU A 91 -4.08 10.18 4.92
CA LEU A 91 -3.54 11.52 5.12
C LEU A 91 -2.01 11.43 5.08
N ILE A 92 -1.39 12.13 4.14
CA ILE A 92 0.06 12.25 4.04
C ILE A 92 0.46 13.60 4.64
N LEU A 93 1.23 13.56 5.72
CA LEU A 93 1.83 14.75 6.32
C LEU A 93 3.28 14.85 5.87
N CYS A 94 3.65 15.95 5.24
CA CYS A 94 5.01 16.20 4.80
C CYS A 94 5.39 17.68 4.98
N PRO A 95 6.70 18.02 5.04
CA PRO A 95 7.17 19.39 4.97
C PRO A 95 6.59 20.11 3.73
N PRO A 96 6.29 21.42 3.81
CA PRO A 96 5.68 22.16 2.70
C PRO A 96 6.45 22.05 1.38
N THR A 97 7.79 21.99 1.45
CA THR A 97 8.67 21.87 0.29
C THR A 97 8.60 20.52 -0.43
N LEU A 98 7.93 19.53 0.15
CA LEU A 98 7.79 18.18 -0.43
C LEU A 98 6.38 17.91 -0.95
N VAL A 99 5.43 18.84 -0.79
CA VAL A 99 4.04 18.64 -1.22
C VAL A 99 3.97 18.34 -2.71
N ASP A 100 4.60 19.19 -3.53
CA ASP A 100 4.60 19.01 -4.99
C ASP A 100 5.30 17.71 -5.40
N ASN A 101 6.42 17.36 -4.74
CA ASN A 101 7.10 16.08 -4.99
C ASN A 101 6.22 14.87 -4.66
N TRP A 102 5.45 14.93 -3.57
CA TRP A 102 4.50 13.86 -3.22
C TRP A 102 3.37 13.76 -4.25
N PHE A 103 2.89 14.89 -4.75
CA PHE A 103 1.88 14.93 -5.79
C PHE A 103 2.39 14.33 -7.10
N ASP A 104 3.58 14.70 -7.55
CA ASP A 104 4.23 14.13 -8.73
C ASP A 104 4.47 12.63 -8.59
N GLU A 105 4.93 12.17 -7.42
CA GLU A 105 5.14 10.74 -7.15
C GLU A 105 3.80 9.99 -7.12
N LEU A 106 2.74 10.57 -6.55
CA LEU A 106 1.40 10.00 -6.62
C LEU A 106 1.00 9.79 -8.07
N LEU A 107 1.01 10.83 -8.90
CA LEU A 107 0.67 10.75 -10.32
C LEU A 107 1.56 9.76 -11.10
N ARG A 108 2.80 9.57 -10.69
CA ARG A 108 3.76 8.67 -11.35
C ARG A 108 3.54 7.20 -11.03
N TRP A 109 3.12 6.91 -9.80
CA TRP A 109 3.02 5.56 -9.26
C TRP A 109 1.58 5.05 -9.19
N THR A 110 0.60 5.92 -9.34
CA THR A 110 -0.80 5.57 -9.57
C THR A 110 -1.10 5.50 -11.06
N THR A 111 -2.10 4.73 -11.45
CA THR A 111 -2.62 4.65 -12.83
C THR A 111 -3.75 5.65 -13.02
N GLU A 112 -4.10 6.01 -14.27
CA GLU A 112 -5.23 6.95 -14.51
C GLU A 112 -6.55 6.47 -13.87
N ASP A 113 -6.76 5.15 -13.78
CA ASP A 113 -7.93 4.52 -13.14
C ASP A 113 -7.66 4.08 -11.68
N HIS A 114 -6.73 4.72 -10.99
CA HIS A 114 -6.34 4.27 -9.65
C HIS A 114 -7.50 4.33 -8.64
N ALA A 115 -7.57 3.34 -7.75
CA ALA A 115 -8.66 3.23 -6.79
C ALA A 115 -8.68 4.32 -5.70
N LEU A 116 -7.62 5.11 -5.54
CA LEU A 116 -7.49 6.13 -4.48
C LEU A 116 -8.52 7.27 -4.55
N GLY A 117 -9.26 7.42 -5.65
CA GLY A 117 -10.26 8.47 -5.80
C GLY A 117 -9.64 9.86 -5.98
N ILE A 118 -10.35 10.91 -5.58
CA ILE A 118 -9.88 12.30 -5.77
C ILE A 118 -8.73 12.59 -4.80
N ILE A 119 -7.54 12.88 -5.35
CA ILE A 119 -6.39 13.39 -4.61
C ILE A 119 -6.61 14.90 -4.39
N ARG A 120 -6.49 15.36 -3.14
CA ARG A 120 -6.68 16.76 -2.73
C ARG A 120 -5.57 17.22 -1.81
#